data_AF-A0A3S0VYT3-F1
#
_entry.id   AF-A0A3S0VYT3-F1
#
_cell.length_a   1.000
_cell.length_b   1.000
_cell.length_c   1.000
_cell.angle_alpha   90.00
_cell.angle_beta   90.00
_cell.angle_gamma   90.00
#
_symmetry.space_group_name_H-M   'P 1'
#
loop_
_entity.id
_entity.type
_entity.pdbx_description
1 polymer ?
#
loop_
_entity_poly.entity_id
_entity_poly.type
_entity_poly.pdbx_seq_one_letter_code
_entity_poly.pdbx_strand_id
1 'polypeptide(L)'
;MNRTQKRQQGAVEKRRRKLGANRKAYDAYRERAELWSRGAVLTLRHLGDELDGDWEFGAHVPTHKHEDIAAFATHAPLRWHVTAYCACKADDGTRYIAEQSAECGQAATPNELTDLRNELMQRAHNDVNVRHIWDEYYVMRVMK
;
A
#
# COMPACT_ATOMS: atom_id res chain seq x y z
N MET A 1 25.23 -27.83 -40.65
CA MET A 1 25.12 -26.91 -39.49
C MET A 1 26.44 -26.94 -38.72
N ASN A 2 27.18 -25.84 -38.67
CA ASN A 2 28.57 -25.83 -38.20
C ASN A 2 28.64 -25.90 -36.65
N ARG A 3 29.64 -26.59 -36.08
CA ARG A 3 29.77 -26.83 -34.62
C ARG A 3 29.75 -25.53 -33.80
N THR A 4 30.28 -24.46 -34.36
CA THR A 4 30.33 -23.12 -33.76
C THR A 4 28.96 -22.47 -33.65
N GLN A 5 28.08 -22.67 -34.65
CA GLN A 5 26.70 -22.16 -34.65
C GLN A 5 25.82 -22.90 -33.63
N LYS A 6 25.98 -24.23 -33.49
CA LYS A 6 25.30 -25.01 -32.44
C LYS A 6 25.68 -24.57 -31.02
N ARG A 7 26.95 -24.25 -30.78
CA ARG A 7 27.42 -23.74 -29.47
C ARG A 7 26.87 -22.34 -29.16
N GLN A 8 26.83 -21.45 -30.15
CA GLN A 8 26.25 -20.11 -29.97
C GLN A 8 24.74 -20.16 -29.72
N GLN A 9 23.99 -20.99 -30.45
CA GLN A 9 22.55 -21.19 -30.20
C GLN A 9 22.28 -21.75 -28.80
N GLY A 10 23.04 -22.77 -28.36
CA GLY A 10 22.89 -23.31 -27.01
C GLY A 10 23.23 -22.31 -25.89
N ALA A 11 24.17 -21.39 -26.13
CA ALA A 11 24.50 -20.32 -25.18
C ALA A 11 23.38 -19.26 -25.11
N VAL A 12 22.79 -18.89 -26.25
CA VAL A 12 21.66 -17.95 -26.33
C VAL A 12 20.41 -18.55 -25.70
N GLU A 13 20.12 -19.83 -25.94
CA GLU A 13 19.00 -20.53 -25.30
C GLU A 13 19.19 -20.64 -23.78
N LYS A 14 20.40 -20.93 -23.29
CA LYS A 14 20.70 -20.94 -21.85
C LYS A 14 20.52 -19.54 -21.23
N ARG A 15 20.96 -18.47 -21.91
CA ARG A 15 20.75 -17.09 -21.44
C ARG A 15 19.27 -16.72 -21.43
N ARG A 16 18.51 -17.07 -22.48
CA ARG A 16 17.05 -16.87 -22.53
C ARG A 16 16.31 -17.67 -21.46
N ARG A 17 16.71 -18.92 -21.20
CA ARG A 17 16.16 -19.74 -20.10
C ARG A 17 16.49 -19.15 -18.74
N LYS A 18 17.70 -18.62 -18.52
CA LYS A 18 18.09 -17.97 -17.25
C LYS A 18 17.32 -16.67 -17.03
N LEU A 19 17.20 -15.82 -18.06
CA LEU A 19 16.40 -14.59 -18.02
C LEU A 19 14.90 -14.89 -17.85
N GLY A 20 14.38 -15.90 -18.55
CA GLY A 20 13.00 -16.35 -18.43
C GLY A 20 12.70 -17.01 -17.08
N ALA A 21 13.66 -17.74 -16.49
CA ALA A 21 13.53 -18.31 -15.14
C ALA A 21 13.52 -17.20 -14.08
N ASN A 22 14.35 -16.16 -14.24
CA ASN A 22 14.38 -15.03 -13.32
C ASN A 22 13.10 -14.17 -13.44
N ARG A 23 12.61 -13.97 -14.67
CA ARG A 23 11.33 -13.30 -14.92
C ARG A 23 10.15 -14.10 -14.37
N LYS A 24 10.09 -15.42 -14.61
CA LYS A 24 9.04 -16.29 -14.08
C LYS A 24 9.04 -16.32 -12.54
N ALA A 25 10.22 -16.32 -11.92
CA ALA A 25 10.35 -16.23 -10.47
C ALA A 25 9.87 -14.88 -9.93
N TYR A 26 10.23 -13.78 -10.61
CA TYR A 26 9.77 -12.44 -10.27
C TYR A 26 8.26 -12.27 -10.45
N ASP A 27 7.70 -12.77 -11.56
CA ASP A 27 6.26 -12.73 -11.84
C ASP A 27 5.50 -13.54 -10.78
N ALA A 28 6.01 -14.72 -10.40
CA ALA A 28 5.42 -15.53 -9.33
C ALA A 28 5.54 -14.88 -7.95
N TYR A 29 6.62 -14.13 -7.69
CA TYR A 29 6.75 -13.32 -6.48
C TYR A 29 5.71 -12.20 -6.48
N ARG A 30 5.61 -11.44 -7.57
CA ARG A 30 4.68 -10.33 -7.73
C ARG A 30 3.23 -10.80 -7.56
N GLU A 31 2.84 -11.88 -8.22
CA GLU A 31 1.49 -12.44 -8.13
C GLU A 31 1.12 -12.83 -6.68
N ARG A 32 2.06 -13.43 -5.93
CA ARG A 32 1.85 -13.73 -4.51
C ARG A 32 1.81 -12.48 -3.66
N ALA A 33 2.66 -11.50 -3.95
CA ALA A 33 2.71 -10.25 -3.21
C ALA A 33 1.42 -9.44 -3.40
N GLU A 34 0.88 -9.40 -4.62
CA GLU A 34 -0.44 -8.82 -4.93
C GLU A 34 -1.57 -9.59 -4.22
N LEU A 35 -1.49 -10.92 -4.17
CA LEU A 35 -2.48 -11.73 -3.46
C LEU A 35 -2.46 -11.46 -1.95
N TRP A 36 -1.28 -11.41 -1.34
CA TRP A 36 -1.12 -11.20 0.11
C TRP A 36 -1.28 -9.75 0.54
N SER A 37 -1.04 -8.78 -0.35
CA SER A 37 -1.33 -7.38 -0.06
C SER A 37 -2.82 -7.10 -0.06
N ARG A 38 -3.64 -7.94 -0.70
CA ARG A 38 -5.08 -7.74 -0.77
C ARG A 38 -5.72 -7.72 0.62
N GLY A 39 -6.39 -6.61 0.93
CA GLY A 39 -7.00 -6.38 2.23
C GLY A 39 -6.02 -6.00 3.34
N ALA A 40 -4.72 -5.91 3.05
CA ALA A 40 -3.76 -5.32 3.96
C ALA A 40 -4.10 -3.85 4.21
N VAL A 41 -3.84 -3.41 5.43
CA VAL A 41 -4.18 -2.08 5.91
C VAL A 41 -2.91 -1.36 6.30
N LEU A 42 -2.74 -0.16 5.76
CA LEU A 42 -1.70 0.79 6.14
C LEU A 42 -2.36 1.92 6.93
N THR A 43 -2.01 2.02 8.21
CA THR A 43 -2.43 3.12 9.08
C THR A 43 -1.34 4.17 9.09
N LEU A 44 -1.66 5.41 8.71
CA LEU A 44 -0.71 6.51 8.63
C LEU A 44 -1.03 7.57 9.67
N ARG A 45 -0.02 8.05 10.39
CA ARG A 45 -0.13 9.13 11.38
C ARG A 45 0.95 10.17 11.17
N HIS A 46 0.62 11.43 11.39
CA HIS A 46 1.63 12.49 11.41
C HIS A 46 2.40 12.45 12.74
N LEU A 47 3.72 12.31 12.66
CA LEU A 47 4.65 12.46 13.77
C LEU A 47 5.55 13.67 13.47
N GLY A 48 5.05 14.85 13.81
CA GLY A 48 5.68 16.11 13.42
C GLY A 48 5.55 16.33 11.90
N ASP A 49 6.69 16.48 11.22
CA ASP A 49 6.74 16.68 9.76
C ASP A 49 6.77 15.36 8.98
N GLU A 50 6.90 14.22 9.66
CA GLU A 50 6.96 12.90 9.05
C GLU A 50 5.61 12.17 9.12
N LEU A 51 5.34 11.34 8.11
CA LEU A 51 4.18 10.46 8.09
C LEU A 51 4.67 9.04 8.37
N ASP A 52 4.35 8.54 9.57
CA ASP A 52 4.69 7.19 9.99
C ASP A 52 3.56 6.23 9.66
N GLY A 53 3.92 4.98 9.37
CA GLY A 53 3.03 4.01 8.75
C GLY A 53 3.14 2.61 9.32
N ASP A 54 2.05 2.14 9.92
CA ASP A 54 1.93 0.78 10.44
C ASP A 54 1.12 -0.11 9.50
N TRP A 55 1.64 -1.30 9.24
CA TRP A 55 0.99 -2.30 8.38
C TRP A 55 0.33 -3.41 9.19
N GLU A 56 -0.91 -3.70 8.83
CA GLU A 56 -1.67 -4.86 9.30
C GLU A 56 -2.01 -5.80 8.15
N PHE A 57 -1.83 -7.09 8.38
CA PHE A 57 -2.08 -8.13 7.39
C PHE A 57 -3.13 -9.11 7.90
N GLY A 58 -3.90 -9.68 6.97
CA GLY A 58 -4.83 -10.76 7.30
C GLY A 58 -4.11 -12.00 7.82
N ALA A 59 -4.77 -12.78 8.67
CA ALA A 59 -4.19 -13.96 9.33
C ALA A 59 -3.63 -15.05 8.39
N HIS A 60 -4.00 -15.00 7.10
CA HIS A 60 -3.52 -15.93 6.08
C HIS A 60 -2.13 -15.57 5.53
N VAL A 61 -1.63 -14.35 5.79
CA VAL A 61 -0.30 -13.90 5.37
C VAL A 61 0.72 -14.34 6.42
N PRO A 62 1.74 -15.14 6.04
CA PRO A 62 2.77 -15.58 6.99
C PRO A 62 3.52 -14.39 7.62
N THR A 63 3.72 -14.40 8.94
CA THR A 63 4.38 -13.29 9.67
C THR A 63 5.77 -12.96 9.13
N HIS A 64 6.56 -13.97 8.76
CA HIS A 64 7.89 -13.79 8.16
C HIS A 64 7.87 -13.16 6.76
N LYS A 65 6.68 -12.88 6.22
CA LYS A 65 6.47 -12.19 4.94
C LYS A 65 5.86 -10.80 5.09
N HIS A 66 5.49 -10.37 6.30
CA HIS A 66 4.84 -9.07 6.51
C HIS A 66 5.72 -7.92 6.02
N GLU A 67 7.02 -7.93 6.32
CA GLU A 67 7.96 -6.89 5.88
C GLU A 67 8.13 -6.86 4.35
N ASP A 68 8.31 -8.03 3.72
CA ASP A 68 8.41 -8.15 2.26
C ASP A 68 7.15 -7.59 1.56
N ILE A 69 5.97 -7.89 2.10
CA ILE A 69 4.69 -7.47 1.51
C ILE A 69 4.39 -6.00 1.79
N ALA A 70 4.74 -5.49 2.97
CA ALA A 70 4.68 -4.05 3.27
C ALA A 70 5.55 -3.26 2.29
N ALA A 71 6.80 -3.68 2.08
CA ALA A 71 7.72 -3.05 1.14
C ALA A 71 7.17 -3.11 -0.30
N PHE A 72 6.65 -4.26 -0.72
CA PHE A 72 6.01 -4.37 -2.03
C PHE A 72 4.83 -3.40 -2.17
N ALA A 73 3.86 -3.44 -1.25
CA ALA A 73 2.64 -2.65 -1.34
C ALA A 73 2.87 -1.14 -1.20
N THR A 74 3.97 -0.73 -0.56
CA THR A 74 4.39 0.68 -0.46
C THR A 74 4.92 1.22 -1.80
N HIS A 75 5.45 0.37 -2.67
CA HIS A 75 6.08 0.79 -3.93
C HIS A 75 5.36 0.32 -5.19
N ALA A 76 4.44 -0.64 -5.06
CA ALA A 76 3.64 -1.13 -6.17
C ALA A 76 2.39 -0.26 -6.36
N PRO A 77 2.00 0.04 -7.62
CA PRO A 77 0.72 0.68 -7.88
C PRO A 77 -0.40 -0.32 -7.58
N LEU A 78 -1.18 -0.05 -6.54
CA LEU A 78 -2.32 -0.87 -6.10
C LEU A 78 -3.58 -0.01 -6.04
N ARG A 79 -4.76 -0.64 -6.00
CA ARG A 79 -6.01 0.08 -5.73
C ARG A 79 -6.24 0.19 -4.23
N TRP A 80 -6.70 1.35 -3.80
CA TRP A 80 -6.82 1.69 -2.39
C TRP A 80 -8.20 2.20 -2.06
N HIS A 81 -8.70 1.82 -0.89
CA HIS A 81 -9.74 2.55 -0.20
C HIS A 81 -9.10 3.35 0.93
N VAL A 82 -9.24 4.67 0.86
CA VAL A 82 -8.63 5.61 1.81
C VAL A 82 -9.73 6.12 2.73
N THR A 83 -9.47 6.13 4.03
CA THR A 83 -10.34 6.75 5.03
C THR A 83 -9.50 7.67 5.90
N ALA A 84 -9.93 8.92 6.02
CA ALA A 84 -9.35 9.91 6.90
C ALA A 84 -10.21 9.99 8.17
N TYR A 85 -9.58 9.86 9.34
CA TYR A 85 -10.25 9.90 10.63
C TYR A 85 -9.79 11.12 11.41
N CYS A 86 -10.76 11.91 11.87
CA CYS A 86 -10.56 13.03 12.74
C CYS A 86 -11.17 12.72 14.11
N ALA A 87 -10.32 12.37 15.07
CA ALA A 87 -10.76 12.03 16.42
C ALA A 87 -10.89 13.31 17.25
N CYS A 88 -12.08 13.49 17.83
CA CYS A 88 -12.44 14.69 18.57
C CYS A 88 -12.77 14.37 20.03
N LYS A 89 -12.47 15.34 20.90
CA LYS A 89 -12.86 15.36 22.31
C LYS A 89 -13.39 16.75 22.64
N ALA A 90 -14.68 16.85 22.89
CA ALA A 90 -15.33 18.09 23.28
C ALA A 90 -14.97 18.50 24.73
N ASP A 91 -15.24 19.75 25.08
CA ASP A 91 -14.93 20.33 26.39
C ASP A 91 -15.63 19.62 27.56
N ASP A 92 -16.80 19.01 27.29
CA ASP A 92 -17.57 18.19 28.24
C ASP A 92 -16.99 16.77 28.42
N GLY A 93 -15.93 16.42 27.67
CA GLY A 93 -15.30 15.11 27.67
C GLY A 93 -15.88 14.12 26.65
N THR A 94 -16.94 14.50 25.92
CA THR A 94 -17.55 13.65 24.88
C THR A 94 -16.55 13.38 23.76
N ARG A 95 -16.40 12.10 23.39
CA ARG A 95 -15.54 11.66 22.29
C ARG A 95 -16.39 11.30 21.08
N TYR A 96 -15.98 11.76 19.92
CA TYR A 96 -16.60 11.41 18.65
C TYR A 96 -15.54 11.42 17.54
N ILE A 97 -15.87 10.80 16.41
CA ILE A 97 -14.98 10.69 15.25
C ILE A 97 -15.77 11.16 14.04
N ALA A 98 -15.18 12.06 13.24
CA ALA A 98 -15.62 12.28 11.88
C ALA A 98 -14.71 11.49 10.94
N GLU A 99 -15.31 10.88 9.93
CA GLU A 99 -14.59 10.11 8.93
C GLU A 99 -15.05 10.49 7.52
N GLN A 100 -14.09 10.53 6.60
CA GLN A 100 -14.34 10.73 5.18
C GLN A 100 -13.56 9.68 4.41
N SER A 101 -14.21 9.07 3.42
CA SER A 101 -13.61 7.96 2.67
C SER A 101 -13.82 8.08 1.17
N ALA A 102 -12.88 7.51 0.42
CA ALA A 102 -12.97 7.36 -1.02
C ALA A 102 -12.24 6.10 -1.50
N GLU A 103 -12.78 5.48 -2.54
CA GLU A 103 -12.07 4.47 -3.31
C GLU A 103 -11.27 5.14 -4.44
N CYS A 104 -9.98 4.86 -4.51
CA CYS A 104 -9.15 5.28 -5.62
C CYS A 104 -9.42 4.37 -6.83
N GLY A 105 -10.05 4.91 -7.87
CA GLY A 105 -10.40 4.16 -9.07
C GLY A 105 -9.20 3.68 -9.91
N GLN A 106 -8.02 4.29 -9.71
CA GLN A 106 -6.78 3.95 -10.41
C GLN A 106 -5.77 3.30 -9.45
N ALA A 107 -4.84 2.53 -10.01
CA ALA A 107 -3.76 1.95 -9.22
C ALA A 107 -2.70 3.03 -8.95
N ALA A 108 -2.31 3.21 -7.69
CA ALA A 108 -1.37 4.23 -7.23
C ALA A 108 -0.55 3.69 -6.05
N THR A 109 0.57 4.35 -5.77
CA THR A 109 1.35 4.14 -4.55
C THR A 109 0.80 5.01 -3.41
N PRO A 110 1.08 4.69 -2.14
CA PRO A 110 0.68 5.54 -1.02
C PRO A 110 1.17 7.00 -1.15
N ASN A 111 2.37 7.23 -1.68
CA ASN A 111 2.89 8.59 -1.85
C ASN A 111 2.09 9.42 -2.87
N GLU A 112 1.63 8.79 -3.95
CA GLU A 112 0.79 9.46 -4.97
C GLU A 112 -0.62 9.80 -4.46
N LEU A 113 -1.05 9.19 -3.36
CA LEU A 113 -2.36 9.43 -2.74
C LEU A 113 -2.36 10.56 -1.69
N THR A 114 -1.29 11.33 -1.60
CA THR A 114 -1.15 12.42 -0.62
C THR A 114 -2.23 13.48 -0.78
N ASP A 115 -2.49 13.95 -2.00
CA ASP A 115 -3.51 14.98 -2.24
C ASP A 115 -4.92 14.49 -1.87
N LEU A 116 -5.25 13.24 -2.22
CA LEU A 116 -6.52 12.62 -1.86
C LEU A 116 -6.68 12.51 -0.34
N ARG A 117 -5.64 12.06 0.37
CA ARG A 117 -5.66 11.98 1.84
C ARG A 117 -5.94 13.35 2.46
N ASN A 118 -5.20 14.37 2.03
CA ASN A 118 -5.34 15.72 2.56
C ASN A 118 -6.73 16.29 2.27
N GLU A 119 -7.27 16.05 1.09
CA GLU A 119 -8.64 16.45 0.73
C GLU A 119 -9.68 15.79 1.65
N LEU A 120 -9.55 14.47 1.89
CA LEU A 120 -10.47 13.75 2.78
C LEU A 120 -10.38 14.26 4.22
N MET A 121 -9.16 14.51 4.73
CA MET A 121 -8.99 15.08 6.07
C MET A 121 -9.61 16.48 6.19
N GLN A 122 -9.39 17.33 5.18
CA GLN A 122 -10.00 18.66 5.16
C GLN A 122 -11.53 18.60 5.15
N ARG A 123 -12.13 17.62 4.46
CA ARG A 123 -13.57 17.39 4.53
C ARG A 123 -14.01 16.92 5.91
N ALA A 124 -13.26 16.02 6.55
CA ALA A 124 -13.55 15.57 7.92
C ALA A 124 -13.46 16.74 8.93
N HIS A 125 -12.53 17.67 8.74
CA HIS A 125 -12.45 18.91 9.53
C HIS A 125 -13.68 19.79 9.40
N ASN A 126 -14.30 19.84 8.22
CA ASN A 126 -15.50 20.65 8.01
C ASN A 126 -16.72 20.10 8.76
N ASP A 127 -16.70 18.83 9.14
CA ASP A 127 -17.77 18.17 9.88
C ASP A 127 -17.63 18.31 11.41
N VAL A 128 -16.53 18.90 11.89
CA VAL A 128 -16.21 18.98 13.33
C VAL A 128 -15.80 20.38 13.77
N ASN A 129 -15.85 20.62 15.08
CA ASN A 129 -15.17 21.78 15.65
C ASN A 129 -13.67 21.49 15.74
N VAL A 130 -12.86 22.24 14.98
CA VAL A 130 -11.40 22.09 14.92
C VAL A 130 -10.72 22.15 16.29
N ARG A 131 -11.30 22.88 17.26
CA ARG A 131 -10.75 22.95 18.63
C ARG A 131 -10.83 21.64 19.40
N HIS A 132 -11.74 20.76 19.01
CA HIS A 132 -11.93 19.47 19.67
C HIS A 132 -11.00 18.39 19.10
N ILE A 133 -10.28 18.66 18.01
CA ILE A 133 -9.41 17.69 17.36
C ILE A 133 -8.23 17.39 18.29
N TRP A 134 -7.99 16.10 18.55
CA TRP A 134 -6.87 15.65 19.37
C TRP A 134 -6.01 14.58 18.71
N ASP A 135 -6.51 13.89 17.69
CA ASP A 135 -5.75 12.92 16.90
C ASP A 135 -6.31 12.85 15.46
N GLU A 136 -5.41 12.60 14.53
CA GLU A 136 -5.67 12.54 13.09
C GLU A 136 -4.88 11.42 12.47
N TYR A 137 -5.55 10.57 11.72
CA TYR A 137 -4.89 9.44 11.08
C TYR A 137 -5.62 9.01 9.83
N TYR A 138 -4.91 8.30 8.97
CA TYR A 138 -5.44 7.71 7.76
C TYR A 138 -5.41 6.20 7.88
N VAL A 139 -6.41 5.54 7.31
CA VAL A 139 -6.43 4.10 7.11
C VAL A 139 -6.57 3.85 5.63
N MET A 140 -5.59 3.16 5.05
CA MET A 140 -5.54 2.83 3.64
C MET A 140 -5.59 1.33 3.48
N ARG A 141 -6.68 0.82 2.89
CA ARG A 141 -6.85 -0.60 2.62
C ARG A 141 -6.59 -0.91 1.16
N VAL A 142 -5.75 -1.91 0.90
CA VAL A 142 -5.54 -2.45 -0.45
C VAL A 142 -6.79 -3.23 -0.88
N MET A 143 -7.34 -2.93 -2.06
CA MET A 143 -8.63 -3.47 -2.52
C MET A 143 -8.48 -4.72 -3.40
N LYS A 144 -8.08 -4.55 -4.66
CA LYS A 144 -7.74 -5.59 -5.65
C LYS A 144 -7.24 -4.93 -6.93
#